data_AF-A0A9D9LW26-F1
#
_entry.id   AF-A0A9D9LW26-F1
#
_cell.length_a   1.000
_cell.length_b   1.000
_cell.length_c   1.000
_cell.angle_alpha   90.00
_cell.angle_beta   90.00
_cell.angle_gamma   90.00
#
_symmetry.space_group_name_H-M   'P 1'
#
loop_
_entity.id
_entity.type
_entity.pdbx_description
1 polymer ?
#
loop_
_entity_poly.entity_id
_entity_poly.type
_entity_poly.pdbx_seq_one_letter_code
_entity_poly.pdbx_strand_id
1 'polypeptide(L)'
;MKKSIVFLSLALGILTLCSCSDTWNDHYNQITTEISNDQLVMVDVTSEEWLSDPAQSDLSLMYQFLVKQNVFSRLKEKGQLHSILMVVNDNFVQPEEEKAEFVANSHVTDISLSPSNLYDGERVLMWHNKFVTVGVDSLGAIGQLNHITFNGSPACEIIKTLDGYIYVLDAMIETPTSLSDYINNLPDEYSMFREMVLASGGKQFDKANSKPIGVDNTGNTIYDTVWIYTNDFFDAKNFSLNSESLTATMLLFSNDVINEAMMEAKTTLAAWDMERDEEVLRRWLLEVAFFNKQYSSEDFESNNDFISIYDRQWRIAEQDVDTENPIPVSNGIIYNVQKVRIPNNVLMYRLKDYYYTWEFCSDIEKALYYQFTNIKDISASTAVAGWTPEVGVWPMHENRVLQCYPDDKTLGFTIVLEPFKCIKDADGNVSEIRPWLIPPGTYRFAMGFTQNMGYDLDVTLSVINGPDIVELGKTSITIDSSTKFHYDRGTTLSDTWPEGYDKDERTRLLALNSKANNYDTDGGLVFEEIEIPDLTGTGAALPVQIRIDNNTPSSSKVTLNHWCLRPTSNNY
;
A
#
# COMPACT_ATOMS: atom_id res chain seq x y z
N MET A 1 -30.43 8.22 -84.23
CA MET A 1 -29.17 8.16 -85.04
C MET A 1 -27.99 7.90 -84.11
N LYS A 2 -26.82 7.54 -84.67
CA LYS A 2 -25.59 7.11 -83.96
C LYS A 2 -25.77 5.85 -83.07
N LYS A 3 -25.55 4.69 -83.70
CA LYS A 3 -25.20 3.43 -83.05
C LYS A 3 -23.74 3.47 -82.56
N SER A 4 -23.37 2.47 -81.74
CA SER A 4 -22.20 1.57 -81.93
C SER A 4 -21.12 1.53 -80.83
N ILE A 5 -20.89 0.31 -80.29
CA ILE A 5 -19.59 -0.39 -80.13
C ILE A 5 -18.61 0.15 -79.04
N VAL A 6 -17.91 -0.64 -78.20
CA VAL A 6 -17.92 -2.05 -77.68
C VAL A 6 -16.79 -2.14 -76.59
N PHE A 7 -16.60 -3.05 -75.63
CA PHE A 7 -17.19 -4.31 -75.09
C PHE A 7 -17.79 -4.06 -73.68
N LEU A 8 -18.51 -4.93 -72.94
CA LEU A 8 -18.85 -6.37 -72.95
C LEU A 8 -18.00 -7.32 -72.06
N SER A 9 -18.43 -7.46 -70.79
CA SER A 9 -18.28 -8.61 -69.87
C SER A 9 -19.17 -8.30 -68.64
N LEU A 10 -20.12 -9.10 -68.13
CA LEU A 10 -20.41 -10.55 -68.17
C LEU A 10 -19.35 -11.40 -67.43
N ALA A 11 -19.69 -12.33 -66.53
CA ALA A 11 -20.99 -12.96 -66.26
C ALA A 11 -21.25 -13.31 -64.77
N LEU A 12 -22.37 -13.98 -64.52
CA LEU A 12 -22.92 -14.41 -63.22
C LEU A 12 -22.42 -15.83 -62.82
N GLY A 13 -22.27 -16.11 -61.52
CA GLY A 13 -21.84 -17.42 -60.99
C GLY A 13 -20.31 -17.52 -60.86
N ILE A 14 -19.74 -18.31 -59.94
CA ILE A 14 -20.24 -19.55 -59.31
C ILE A 14 -19.96 -19.55 -57.78
N LEU A 15 -20.77 -20.28 -57.02
CA LEU A 15 -20.46 -20.65 -55.62
C LEU A 15 -19.43 -21.78 -55.60
N THR A 16 -18.19 -21.46 -55.21
CA THR A 16 -17.17 -22.44 -54.81
C THR A 16 -16.60 -22.05 -53.46
N LEU A 17 -16.65 -22.99 -52.51
CA LEU A 17 -15.97 -22.88 -51.23
C LEU A 17 -14.45 -22.96 -51.48
N CYS A 18 -13.74 -21.87 -51.24
CA CYS A 18 -12.29 -21.90 -51.07
C CYS A 18 -11.99 -21.58 -49.61
N SER A 19 -11.34 -22.52 -48.93
CA SER A 19 -10.85 -22.32 -47.56
C SER A 19 -9.92 -21.11 -47.49
N CYS A 20 -9.86 -20.47 -46.32
CA CYS A 20 -8.64 -19.75 -45.96
C CYS A 20 -7.47 -20.76 -45.93
N SER A 21 -6.27 -20.31 -46.28
CA SER A 21 -5.10 -21.17 -46.30
C SER A 21 -4.68 -21.54 -44.87
N ASP A 22 -4.91 -22.79 -44.47
CA ASP A 22 -4.49 -23.32 -43.18
C ASP A 22 -2.96 -23.39 -43.07
N THR A 23 -2.33 -22.33 -42.58
CA THR A 23 -0.94 -22.33 -42.09
C THR A 23 -0.82 -23.04 -40.74
N TRP A 24 -1.48 -24.21 -40.62
CA TRP A 24 -1.54 -25.04 -39.41
C TRP A 24 -0.64 -26.28 -39.51
N ASN A 25 -0.18 -26.65 -40.71
CA ASN A 25 0.63 -27.84 -40.95
C ASN A 25 2.15 -27.65 -40.70
N ASP A 26 2.68 -26.43 -40.79
CA ASP A 26 4.14 -26.20 -40.68
C ASP A 26 4.68 -26.38 -39.24
N HIS A 27 3.80 -26.48 -38.24
CA HIS A 27 4.16 -26.82 -36.86
C HIS A 27 4.23 -28.34 -36.58
N TYR A 28 3.82 -29.20 -37.52
CA TYR A 28 3.90 -30.66 -37.37
C TYR A 28 5.09 -31.28 -38.12
N ASN A 29 6.27 -30.62 -38.03
CA ASN A 29 7.53 -31.31 -38.23
C ASN A 29 7.77 -32.29 -37.08
N GLN A 30 7.17 -33.47 -37.17
CA GLN A 30 7.45 -34.61 -36.29
C GLN A 30 8.91 -35.04 -36.46
N ILE A 31 9.81 -34.43 -35.69
CA ILE A 31 11.10 -35.03 -35.38
C ILE A 31 10.81 -36.24 -34.49
N THR A 32 10.55 -37.38 -35.12
CA THR A 32 10.48 -38.68 -34.47
C THR A 32 11.89 -39.14 -34.10
N THR A 33 12.49 -38.46 -33.13
CA THR A 33 13.56 -39.05 -32.33
C THR A 33 12.95 -40.15 -31.49
N GLU A 34 13.22 -41.41 -31.85
CA GLU A 34 13.04 -42.54 -30.95
C GLU A 34 14.04 -42.38 -29.79
N ILE A 35 13.59 -41.76 -28.69
CA ILE A 35 14.40 -41.56 -27.49
C ILE A 35 14.54 -42.92 -26.78
N SER A 36 15.54 -43.69 -27.23
CA SER A 36 16.07 -44.86 -26.52
C SER A 36 16.95 -44.40 -25.35
N ASN A 37 16.35 -43.71 -24.37
CA ASN A 37 17.01 -43.34 -23.12
C ASN A 37 16.67 -44.39 -22.04
N ASP A 38 17.70 -44.94 -21.40
CA ASP A 38 17.61 -45.90 -20.29
C ASP A 38 16.99 -45.30 -19.01
N GLN A 39 16.90 -43.96 -18.93
CA GLN A 39 16.22 -43.20 -17.87
C GLN A 39 14.69 -43.10 -18.04
N LEU A 40 14.10 -43.58 -19.17
CA LEU A 40 12.65 -43.56 -19.40
C LEU A 40 12.06 -44.97 -19.46
N VAL A 41 11.43 -45.40 -18.37
CA VAL A 41 10.71 -46.67 -18.30
C VAL A 41 9.24 -46.46 -18.68
N MET A 42 8.64 -47.41 -19.40
CA MET A 42 7.19 -47.42 -19.68
C MET A 42 6.57 -48.73 -19.17
N VAL A 43 5.50 -48.63 -18.38
CA VAL A 43 4.82 -49.78 -17.76
C VAL A 43 3.30 -49.74 -17.97
N ASP A 44 2.71 -50.92 -18.14
CA ASP A 44 1.27 -51.12 -18.42
C ASP A 44 0.47 -51.36 -17.11
N VAL A 45 0.78 -50.58 -16.08
CA VAL A 45 0.19 -50.62 -14.72
C VAL A 45 -0.05 -49.21 -14.17
N THR A 46 -0.82 -49.10 -13.09
CA THR A 46 -1.05 -47.81 -12.40
C THR A 46 0.15 -47.37 -11.56
N SER A 47 0.21 -46.08 -11.21
CA SER A 47 1.29 -45.53 -10.38
C SER A 47 1.28 -46.08 -8.94
N GLU A 48 0.10 -46.32 -8.37
CA GLU A 48 -0.06 -47.01 -7.08
C GLU A 48 0.46 -48.46 -7.15
N GLU A 49 0.16 -49.17 -8.24
CA GLU A 49 0.54 -50.57 -8.46
C GLU A 49 2.05 -50.73 -8.69
N TRP A 50 2.66 -49.91 -9.54
CA TRP A 50 4.11 -49.95 -9.78
C TRP A 50 4.92 -49.65 -8.52
N LEU A 51 4.53 -48.62 -7.75
CA LEU A 51 5.19 -48.28 -6.48
C LEU A 51 4.96 -49.31 -5.36
N SER A 52 3.95 -50.17 -5.50
CA SER A 52 3.68 -51.26 -4.54
C SER A 52 4.48 -52.54 -4.81
N ASP A 53 5.14 -52.66 -5.97
CA ASP A 53 5.93 -53.84 -6.31
C ASP A 53 7.17 -53.95 -5.40
N PRO A 54 7.42 -55.09 -4.72
CA PRO A 54 8.63 -55.31 -3.94
C PRO A 54 9.96 -55.11 -4.69
N ALA A 55 9.96 -55.09 -6.02
CA ALA A 55 11.10 -54.68 -6.83
C ALA A 55 11.50 -53.20 -6.64
N GLN A 56 10.54 -52.33 -6.34
CA GLN A 56 10.77 -50.89 -6.07
C GLN A 56 11.13 -50.63 -4.60
N SER A 57 11.90 -51.53 -3.98
CA SER A 57 12.29 -51.46 -2.56
C SER A 57 12.95 -50.12 -2.20
N ASP A 58 13.67 -49.54 -3.15
CA ASP A 58 14.50 -48.35 -2.97
C ASP A 58 13.68 -47.04 -2.99
N LEU A 59 12.37 -47.12 -3.27
CA LEU A 59 11.39 -46.02 -3.14
C LEU A 59 10.41 -46.22 -1.96
N SER A 60 10.55 -47.34 -1.22
CA SER A 60 9.51 -47.84 -0.32
C SER A 60 9.24 -46.96 0.92
N LEU A 61 10.19 -46.13 1.37
CA LEU A 61 9.97 -45.17 2.46
C LEU A 61 9.03 -44.04 2.00
N MET A 62 9.33 -43.43 0.86
CA MET A 62 8.52 -42.35 0.27
C MET A 62 7.12 -42.88 -0.13
N TYR A 63 7.04 -44.10 -0.68
CA TYR A 63 5.75 -44.73 -0.97
C TYR A 63 4.89 -44.91 0.29
N GLN A 64 5.46 -45.48 1.37
CA GLN A 64 4.74 -45.64 2.64
C GLN A 64 4.32 -44.31 3.27
N PHE A 65 5.12 -43.25 3.10
CA PHE A 65 4.77 -41.90 3.52
C PHE A 65 3.57 -41.34 2.74
N LEU A 66 3.58 -41.42 1.40
CA LEU A 66 2.45 -40.97 0.57
C LEU A 66 1.17 -41.80 0.83
N VAL A 67 1.30 -43.10 1.14
CA VAL A 67 0.19 -43.94 1.62
C VAL A 67 -0.33 -43.45 2.98
N LYS A 68 0.52 -43.15 3.97
CA LYS A 68 0.11 -42.58 5.27
C LYS A 68 -0.68 -41.27 5.09
N GLN A 69 -0.29 -40.45 4.11
CA GLN A 69 -0.95 -39.18 3.77
C GLN A 69 -2.14 -39.33 2.79
N ASN A 70 -2.61 -40.55 2.55
CA ASN A 70 -3.80 -40.88 1.74
C ASN A 70 -3.74 -40.39 0.28
N VAL A 71 -2.54 -40.15 -0.26
CA VAL A 71 -2.34 -39.58 -1.62
C VAL A 71 -2.97 -40.43 -2.70
N PHE A 72 -2.69 -41.74 -2.71
CA PHE A 72 -3.21 -42.66 -3.73
C PHE A 72 -4.74 -42.80 -3.68
N SER A 73 -5.34 -42.71 -2.49
CA SER A 73 -6.81 -42.67 -2.36
C SER A 73 -7.39 -41.39 -2.97
N ARG A 74 -6.78 -40.23 -2.72
CA ARG A 74 -7.18 -38.93 -3.33
C ARG A 74 -6.99 -38.91 -4.86
N LEU A 75 -5.91 -39.51 -5.37
CA LEU A 75 -5.66 -39.67 -6.82
C LEU A 75 -6.78 -40.51 -7.47
N LYS A 76 -7.13 -41.62 -6.83
CA LYS A 76 -8.16 -42.57 -7.27
C LYS A 76 -9.58 -41.98 -7.21
N GLU A 77 -9.86 -41.10 -6.24
CA GLU A 77 -11.10 -40.32 -6.16
C GLU A 77 -11.20 -39.24 -7.26
N LYS A 78 -10.07 -38.59 -7.61
CA LYS A 78 -9.99 -37.61 -8.70
C LYS A 78 -10.16 -38.26 -10.09
N GLY A 79 -9.61 -39.45 -10.29
CA GLY A 79 -9.77 -40.22 -11.54
C GLY A 79 -9.15 -39.56 -12.78
N GLN A 80 -8.11 -38.75 -12.61
CA GLN A 80 -7.45 -37.97 -13.66
C GLN A 80 -5.95 -38.32 -13.78
N LEU A 81 -5.36 -38.00 -14.93
CA LEU A 81 -3.91 -38.18 -15.12
C LEU A 81 -3.12 -37.22 -14.24
N HIS A 82 -1.98 -37.66 -13.72
CA HIS A 82 -1.23 -36.94 -12.70
C HIS A 82 0.30 -37.09 -12.86
N SER A 83 1.07 -36.49 -11.96
CA SER A 83 2.49 -36.82 -11.78
C SER A 83 2.87 -36.86 -10.31
N ILE A 84 3.73 -37.82 -9.97
CA ILE A 84 4.25 -38.05 -8.61
C ILE A 84 5.75 -37.84 -8.63
N LEU A 85 6.25 -37.03 -7.70
CA LEU A 85 7.66 -36.82 -7.44
C LEU A 85 8.04 -37.76 -6.29
N MET A 86 8.87 -38.76 -6.59
CA MET A 86 9.35 -39.78 -5.66
C MET A 86 10.80 -39.51 -5.29
N VAL A 87 11.26 -40.04 -4.16
CA VAL A 87 12.63 -39.87 -3.67
C VAL A 87 13.15 -41.23 -3.22
N VAL A 88 14.41 -41.53 -3.52
CA VAL A 88 15.07 -42.77 -3.09
C VAL A 88 15.27 -42.80 -1.57
N ASN A 89 15.21 -43.99 -0.97
CA ASN A 89 15.27 -44.18 0.49
C ASN A 89 16.46 -43.50 1.16
N ASP A 90 17.64 -43.49 0.52
CA ASP A 90 18.87 -42.90 1.05
C ASP A 90 18.78 -41.37 1.17
N ASN A 91 17.94 -40.73 0.35
CA ASN A 91 17.73 -39.28 0.30
C ASN A 91 16.34 -38.86 0.87
N PHE A 92 15.52 -39.83 1.31
CA PHE A 92 14.21 -39.57 1.92
C PHE A 92 14.38 -39.08 3.36
N VAL A 93 13.91 -37.85 3.64
CA VAL A 93 13.86 -37.28 4.98
C VAL A 93 12.42 -37.34 5.50
N GLN A 94 12.19 -38.16 6.52
CA GLN A 94 10.88 -38.29 7.17
C GLN A 94 10.40 -36.94 7.74
N PRO A 95 9.32 -36.33 7.22
CA PRO A 95 8.86 -35.03 7.70
C PRO A 95 8.30 -35.07 9.13
N GLU A 96 8.40 -33.93 9.81
CA GLU A 96 7.72 -33.67 11.09
C GLU A 96 6.19 -33.85 10.93
N GLU A 97 5.52 -34.39 11.95
CA GLU A 97 4.11 -34.80 11.83
C GLU A 97 3.18 -33.62 11.51
N GLU A 98 3.46 -32.43 12.03
CA GLU A 98 2.72 -31.18 11.76
C GLU A 98 2.89 -30.67 10.32
N LYS A 99 3.97 -31.05 9.63
CA LYS A 99 4.27 -30.65 8.24
C LYS A 99 4.02 -31.77 7.23
N ALA A 100 3.66 -32.97 7.70
CA ALA A 100 3.63 -34.18 6.89
C ALA A 100 2.62 -34.12 5.72
N GLU A 101 1.45 -33.52 5.90
CA GLU A 101 0.50 -33.32 4.79
C GLU A 101 1.03 -32.29 3.77
N PHE A 102 1.65 -31.19 4.21
CA PHE A 102 2.22 -30.17 3.33
C PHE A 102 3.32 -30.77 2.44
N VAL A 103 4.24 -31.56 3.00
CA VAL A 103 5.34 -32.18 2.25
C VAL A 103 4.84 -33.30 1.33
N ALA A 104 3.84 -34.11 1.71
CA ALA A 104 3.24 -35.06 0.77
C ALA A 104 2.55 -34.33 -0.40
N ASN A 105 1.89 -33.21 -0.12
CA ASN A 105 1.25 -32.36 -1.12
C ASN A 105 2.24 -31.51 -1.94
N SER A 106 3.54 -31.45 -1.60
CA SER A 106 4.58 -30.85 -2.47
C SER A 106 5.06 -31.80 -3.58
N HIS A 107 4.82 -33.09 -3.42
CA HIS A 107 5.31 -34.16 -4.29
C HIS A 107 4.25 -34.69 -5.29
N VAL A 108 3.09 -34.05 -5.42
CA VAL A 108 1.99 -34.51 -6.27
C VAL A 108 1.35 -33.35 -7.04
N THR A 109 1.08 -33.55 -8.33
CA THR A 109 0.34 -32.60 -9.17
C THR A 109 -0.78 -33.28 -9.97
N ASP A 110 -1.83 -32.52 -10.26
CA ASP A 110 -2.98 -32.92 -11.09
C ASP A 110 -2.70 -32.87 -12.61
N ILE A 111 -1.42 -32.73 -13.01
CA ILE A 111 -0.99 -32.63 -14.40
C ILE A 111 -0.10 -33.81 -14.75
N SER A 112 -0.34 -34.43 -15.91
CA SER A 112 0.53 -35.47 -16.47
C SER A 112 1.72 -34.82 -17.18
N LEU A 113 2.84 -34.68 -16.49
CA LEU A 113 4.05 -34.06 -17.00
C LEU A 113 4.78 -35.03 -17.94
N SER A 114 4.60 -34.89 -19.25
CA SER A 114 5.42 -35.61 -20.23
C SER A 114 6.78 -34.92 -20.38
N PRO A 115 7.93 -35.61 -20.22
CA PRO A 115 9.25 -35.00 -20.31
C PRO A 115 9.52 -34.27 -21.63
N SER A 116 8.89 -34.74 -22.72
CA SER A 116 8.93 -34.14 -24.05
C SER A 116 8.29 -32.74 -24.16
N ASN A 117 7.53 -32.33 -23.14
CA ASN A 117 6.73 -31.11 -23.15
C ASN A 117 7.22 -30.07 -22.12
N LEU A 118 8.14 -30.47 -21.24
CA LEU A 118 8.71 -29.60 -20.22
C LEU A 118 9.66 -28.57 -20.83
N TYR A 119 9.70 -27.37 -20.25
CA TYR A 119 10.61 -26.30 -20.65
C TYR A 119 11.19 -25.57 -19.45
N ASP A 120 12.34 -24.92 -19.66
CA ASP A 120 13.05 -24.20 -18.63
C ASP A 120 12.23 -23.02 -18.08
N GLY A 121 12.09 -22.96 -16.75
CA GLY A 121 11.27 -21.97 -16.05
C GLY A 121 9.76 -22.28 -15.99
N GLU A 122 9.31 -23.46 -16.42
CA GLU A 122 7.92 -23.88 -16.25
C GLU A 122 7.54 -23.99 -14.76
N ARG A 123 6.41 -23.40 -14.35
CA ARG A 123 5.92 -23.45 -12.95
C ARG A 123 4.77 -24.47 -12.83
N VAL A 124 5.05 -25.64 -12.27
CA VAL A 124 4.05 -26.69 -12.02
C VAL A 124 3.36 -26.45 -10.68
N LEU A 125 2.03 -26.36 -10.67
CA LEU A 125 1.25 -26.25 -9.43
C LEU A 125 1.12 -27.62 -8.75
N MET A 126 1.57 -27.73 -7.51
CA MET A 126 1.46 -28.96 -6.70
C MET A 126 0.31 -28.87 -5.69
N TRP A 127 -0.15 -30.00 -5.18
CA TRP A 127 -1.35 -30.14 -4.33
C TRP A 127 -1.41 -29.26 -3.06
N HIS A 128 -0.27 -28.78 -2.54
CA HIS A 128 -0.23 -27.80 -1.43
C HIS A 128 -0.45 -26.34 -1.86
N ASN A 129 -0.88 -26.11 -3.11
CA ASN A 129 -1.02 -24.80 -3.73
C ASN A 129 0.27 -23.96 -3.70
N LYS A 130 1.43 -24.57 -3.97
CA LYS A 130 2.70 -23.89 -4.32
C LYS A 130 3.18 -24.36 -5.68
N PHE A 131 3.99 -23.54 -6.34
CA PHE A 131 4.67 -23.93 -7.56
C PHE A 131 6.01 -24.62 -7.27
N VAL A 132 6.29 -25.65 -8.07
CA VAL A 132 7.65 -26.20 -8.27
C VAL A 132 8.10 -25.73 -9.65
N THR A 133 9.28 -25.11 -9.72
CA THR A 133 9.88 -24.64 -10.97
C THR A 133 10.67 -25.76 -11.61
N VAL A 134 10.43 -26.01 -12.89
CA VAL A 134 11.17 -26.96 -13.71
C VAL A 134 12.38 -26.25 -14.34
N GLY A 135 13.56 -26.81 -14.17
CA GLY A 135 14.77 -26.40 -14.90
C GLY A 135 15.13 -27.42 -15.97
N VAL A 136 15.41 -26.98 -17.20
CA VAL A 136 15.75 -27.85 -18.34
C VAL A 136 16.93 -27.24 -19.11
N ASP A 137 18.13 -27.80 -18.95
CA ASP A 137 19.31 -27.30 -19.66
C ASP A 137 19.40 -27.81 -21.12
N SER A 138 20.47 -27.45 -21.83
CA SER A 138 20.68 -27.85 -23.23
C SER A 138 20.83 -29.36 -23.49
N LEU A 139 21.15 -30.16 -22.47
CA LEU A 139 21.18 -31.62 -22.49
C LEU A 139 19.80 -32.19 -22.16
N GLY A 140 19.07 -31.54 -21.24
CA GLY A 140 17.65 -31.82 -20.97
C GLY A 140 16.78 -31.66 -22.21
N ALA A 141 16.97 -30.54 -22.92
CA ALA A 141 16.25 -30.22 -24.16
C ALA A 141 16.53 -31.16 -25.35
N ILE A 142 17.57 -32.01 -25.27
CA ILE A 142 17.83 -33.09 -26.24
C ILE A 142 17.52 -34.50 -25.70
N GLY A 143 16.84 -34.57 -24.55
CA GLY A 143 16.28 -35.81 -23.99
C GLY A 143 17.12 -36.52 -22.92
N GLN A 144 18.11 -35.87 -22.31
CA GLN A 144 18.82 -36.41 -21.13
C GLN A 144 18.03 -36.04 -19.86
N LEU A 145 17.39 -37.02 -19.23
CA LEU A 145 16.32 -36.77 -18.25
C LEU A 145 16.89 -36.37 -16.88
N ASN A 146 18.13 -36.76 -16.58
CA ASN A 146 18.90 -36.26 -15.43
C ASN A 146 19.31 -34.78 -15.54
N HIS A 147 19.00 -34.12 -16.65
CA HIS A 147 19.13 -32.67 -16.86
C HIS A 147 17.77 -31.93 -16.81
N ILE A 148 16.72 -32.64 -16.38
CA ILE A 148 15.45 -32.05 -15.92
C ILE A 148 15.51 -31.98 -14.40
N THR A 149 15.18 -30.82 -13.83
CA THR A 149 15.20 -30.56 -12.39
C THR A 149 13.86 -30.01 -11.90
N PHE A 150 13.51 -30.27 -10.64
CA PHE A 150 12.32 -29.78 -9.96
C PHE A 150 12.78 -29.04 -8.69
N ASN A 151 12.58 -27.71 -8.64
CA ASN A 151 13.23 -26.82 -7.66
C ASN A 151 14.75 -27.05 -7.53
N GLY A 152 15.42 -27.40 -8.63
CA GLY A 152 16.85 -27.71 -8.67
C GLY A 152 17.22 -29.16 -8.32
N SER A 153 16.31 -29.97 -7.78
CA SER A 153 16.53 -31.41 -7.59
C SER A 153 16.44 -32.16 -8.92
N PRO A 154 17.48 -32.86 -9.40
CA PRO A 154 17.46 -33.58 -10.68
C PRO A 154 16.58 -34.83 -10.63
N ALA A 155 16.01 -35.19 -11.79
CA ALA A 155 15.26 -36.43 -11.99
C ALA A 155 16.18 -37.58 -12.42
N CYS A 156 16.47 -38.51 -11.52
CA CYS A 156 17.33 -39.66 -11.75
C CYS A 156 16.72 -40.69 -12.73
N GLU A 157 15.40 -40.91 -12.64
CA GLU A 157 14.63 -41.86 -13.44
C GLU A 157 13.22 -41.31 -13.67
N ILE A 158 12.62 -41.59 -14.83
CA ILE A 158 11.23 -41.23 -15.14
C ILE A 158 10.49 -42.48 -15.61
N ILE A 159 9.32 -42.75 -15.01
CA ILE A 159 8.49 -43.92 -15.29
C ILE A 159 7.12 -43.45 -15.76
N LYS A 160 6.75 -43.84 -16.98
CA LYS A 160 5.42 -43.62 -17.54
C LYS A 160 4.50 -44.78 -17.18
N THR A 161 3.36 -44.47 -16.60
CA THR A 161 2.34 -45.41 -16.11
C THR A 161 1.03 -45.25 -16.90
N LEU A 162 0.02 -46.05 -16.58
CA LEU A 162 -1.33 -45.93 -17.16
C LEU A 162 -2.06 -44.64 -16.77
N ASP A 163 -1.70 -44.05 -15.64
CA ASP A 163 -2.39 -42.92 -15.01
C ASP A 163 -1.49 -41.67 -14.83
N GLY A 164 -0.22 -41.70 -15.22
CA GLY A 164 0.65 -40.54 -15.07
C GLY A 164 2.11 -40.73 -15.48
N TYR A 165 2.95 -39.93 -14.83
CA TYR A 165 4.40 -40.07 -14.82
C TYR A 165 4.90 -40.02 -13.36
N ILE A 166 5.82 -40.91 -13.02
CA ILE A 166 6.59 -40.87 -11.78
C ILE A 166 7.97 -40.33 -12.13
N TYR A 167 8.44 -39.35 -11.37
CA TYR A 167 9.79 -38.81 -11.46
C TYR A 167 10.52 -39.18 -10.17
N VAL A 168 11.59 -39.98 -10.25
CA VAL A 168 12.47 -40.28 -9.11
C VAL A 168 13.50 -39.17 -9.01
N LEU A 169 13.57 -38.50 -7.86
CA LEU A 169 14.40 -37.34 -7.61
C LEU A 169 15.55 -37.64 -6.64
N ASP A 170 16.65 -36.90 -6.80
CA ASP A 170 17.82 -36.99 -5.91
C ASP A 170 17.58 -36.32 -4.54
N ALA A 171 16.56 -35.47 -4.39
CA ALA A 171 16.20 -34.85 -3.11
C ALA A 171 14.69 -34.68 -2.92
N MET A 172 14.28 -34.46 -1.66
CA MET A 172 12.93 -34.06 -1.29
C MET A 172 12.59 -32.68 -1.88
N ILE A 173 11.36 -32.52 -2.38
CA ILE A 173 10.84 -31.23 -2.84
C ILE A 173 10.53 -30.32 -1.65
N GLU A 174 11.45 -29.39 -1.42
CA GLU A 174 11.22 -28.18 -0.64
C GLU A 174 10.57 -27.12 -1.52
N THR A 175 9.53 -26.47 -1.00
CA THR A 175 8.90 -25.27 -1.58
C THR A 175 8.99 -24.13 -0.57
N PRO A 176 9.34 -22.90 -0.99
CA PRO A 176 9.39 -21.79 -0.06
C PRO A 176 8.02 -21.50 0.59
N THR A 177 8.04 -21.02 1.82
CA THR A 177 6.86 -20.41 2.47
C THR A 177 6.37 -19.21 1.65
N SER A 178 5.06 -18.93 1.63
CA SER A 178 4.57 -17.64 1.15
C SER A 178 4.80 -16.53 2.18
N LEU A 179 4.58 -15.27 1.78
CA LEU A 179 4.42 -14.15 2.71
C LEU A 179 3.39 -14.45 3.82
N SER A 180 2.27 -15.08 3.50
CA SER A 180 1.24 -15.44 4.50
C SER A 180 1.75 -16.47 5.50
N ASP A 181 2.37 -17.55 5.03
CA ASP A 181 2.93 -18.60 5.89
C ASP A 181 4.06 -18.04 6.77
N TYR A 182 4.91 -17.19 6.19
CA TYR A 182 6.02 -16.54 6.87
C TYR A 182 5.53 -15.61 7.99
N ILE A 183 4.55 -14.73 7.72
CA ILE A 183 3.97 -13.81 8.72
C ILE A 183 3.29 -14.58 9.84
N ASN A 184 2.55 -15.65 9.54
CA ASN A 184 1.92 -16.49 10.56
C ASN A 184 2.93 -17.20 11.48
N ASN A 185 4.14 -17.50 10.98
CA ASN A 185 5.21 -18.17 11.72
C ASN A 185 6.32 -17.21 12.18
N LEU A 186 6.13 -15.89 12.07
CA LEU A 186 7.08 -14.90 12.61
C LEU A 186 7.29 -15.14 14.13
N PRO A 187 8.53 -15.14 14.62
CA PRO A 187 8.82 -15.31 16.04
C PRO A 187 8.47 -14.04 16.83
N ASP A 188 8.52 -14.13 18.17
CA ASP A 188 7.92 -13.12 19.05
C ASP A 188 8.66 -11.78 19.04
N GLU A 189 9.91 -11.70 18.59
CA GLU A 189 10.62 -10.44 18.32
C GLU A 189 10.05 -9.63 17.14
N TYR A 190 9.10 -10.18 16.38
CA TYR A 190 8.27 -9.49 15.38
C TYR A 190 6.78 -9.50 15.74
N SER A 191 6.41 -9.85 16.98
CA SER A 191 5.01 -10.02 17.41
C SER A 191 4.15 -8.79 17.14
N MET A 192 4.69 -7.58 17.31
CA MET A 192 3.96 -6.32 17.08
C MET A 192 3.60 -6.14 15.59
N PHE A 193 4.51 -6.48 14.67
CA PHE A 193 4.21 -6.45 13.24
C PHE A 193 3.24 -7.56 12.84
N ARG A 194 3.48 -8.79 13.31
CA ARG A 194 2.58 -9.94 13.16
C ARG A 194 1.16 -9.61 13.62
N GLU A 195 1.01 -8.96 14.77
CA GLU A 195 -0.29 -8.54 15.32
C GLU A 195 -0.94 -7.41 14.50
N MET A 196 -0.21 -6.39 14.05
CA MET A 196 -0.77 -5.37 13.15
C MET A 196 -1.27 -5.98 11.83
N VAL A 197 -0.54 -6.94 11.26
CA VAL A 197 -0.94 -7.63 10.03
C VAL A 197 -2.13 -8.56 10.28
N LEU A 198 -2.15 -9.34 11.36
CA LEU A 198 -3.24 -10.30 11.61
C LEU A 198 -4.52 -9.65 12.14
N ALA A 199 -4.43 -8.60 12.97
CA ALA A 199 -5.58 -7.89 13.52
C ALA A 199 -6.29 -6.98 12.50
N SER A 200 -5.64 -6.68 11.37
CA SER A 200 -6.29 -6.01 10.24
C SER A 200 -7.20 -6.94 9.41
N GLY A 201 -7.13 -8.26 9.65
CA GLY A 201 -7.93 -9.27 8.96
C GLY A 201 -8.84 -10.11 9.85
N GLY A 202 -9.63 -10.98 9.21
CA GLY A 202 -10.62 -11.84 9.85
C GLY A 202 -10.37 -13.32 9.58
N LYS A 203 -10.41 -14.14 10.65
CA LYS A 203 -10.30 -15.59 10.52
C LYS A 203 -11.63 -16.18 10.01
N GLN A 204 -11.78 -16.32 8.70
CA GLN A 204 -12.99 -16.88 8.08
C GLN A 204 -12.93 -18.40 7.97
N PHE A 205 -14.07 -19.05 8.22
CA PHE A 205 -14.23 -20.49 8.11
C PHE A 205 -14.43 -20.90 6.65
N ASP A 206 -13.50 -21.69 6.09
CA ASP A 206 -13.59 -22.16 4.71
C ASP A 206 -14.54 -23.37 4.62
N LYS A 207 -15.81 -23.07 4.39
CA LYS A 207 -16.86 -24.08 4.21
C LYS A 207 -16.72 -24.90 2.92
N ALA A 208 -15.93 -24.45 1.95
CA ALA A 208 -15.74 -25.16 0.68
C ALA A 208 -14.65 -26.24 0.80
N ASN A 209 -13.57 -25.93 1.51
CA ASN A 209 -12.44 -26.86 1.71
C ASN A 209 -12.52 -27.68 3.01
N SER A 210 -13.34 -27.28 4.00
CA SER A 210 -13.59 -28.09 5.20
C SER A 210 -14.52 -29.27 4.94
N LYS A 211 -14.22 -30.43 5.51
CA LYS A 211 -15.03 -31.66 5.43
C LYS A 211 -16.06 -31.71 6.56
N PRO A 212 -17.32 -32.12 6.29
CA PRO A 212 -18.29 -32.43 7.34
C PRO A 212 -17.82 -33.59 8.24
N ILE A 213 -17.68 -33.33 9.54
CA ILE A 213 -17.32 -34.36 10.55
C ILE A 213 -18.52 -34.84 11.38
N GLY A 214 -19.66 -34.15 11.31
CA GLY A 214 -20.87 -34.55 12.03
C GLY A 214 -22.02 -33.57 11.91
N VAL A 215 -23.03 -33.75 12.76
CA VAL A 215 -24.17 -32.85 12.92
C VAL A 215 -24.40 -32.65 14.41
N ASP A 216 -24.63 -31.40 14.84
CA ASP A 216 -24.88 -31.09 16.24
C ASP A 216 -26.31 -31.44 16.70
N ASN A 217 -26.54 -31.34 18.02
CA ASN A 217 -27.84 -31.66 18.63
C ASN A 217 -28.98 -30.68 18.24
N THR A 218 -28.69 -29.65 17.44
CA THR A 218 -29.64 -28.69 16.86
C THR A 218 -29.82 -28.87 15.34
N GLY A 219 -29.07 -29.77 14.71
CA GLY A 219 -29.16 -30.09 13.28
C GLY A 219 -28.17 -29.36 12.37
N ASN A 220 -27.19 -28.62 12.92
CA ASN A 220 -26.16 -27.94 12.11
C ASN A 220 -25.00 -28.88 11.78
N THR A 221 -24.52 -28.85 10.54
CA THR A 221 -23.31 -29.60 10.13
C THR A 221 -22.07 -29.04 10.83
N ILE A 222 -21.34 -29.91 11.53
CA ILE A 222 -20.02 -29.63 12.11
C ILE A 222 -18.95 -30.02 11.09
N TYR A 223 -17.87 -29.24 11.00
CA TYR A 223 -16.78 -29.39 10.04
C TYR A 223 -15.41 -29.52 10.73
N ASP A 224 -14.39 -30.03 10.02
CA ASP A 224 -12.99 -30.09 10.48
C ASP A 224 -12.25 -28.74 10.48
N THR A 225 -12.95 -27.65 10.15
CA THR A 225 -12.49 -26.24 10.28
C THR A 225 -11.12 -25.96 9.65
N VAL A 226 -11.06 -26.08 8.33
CA VAL A 226 -10.11 -25.30 7.52
C VAL A 226 -10.48 -23.81 7.67
N TRP A 227 -9.49 -22.97 7.95
CA TRP A 227 -9.65 -21.53 8.09
C TRP A 227 -8.88 -20.81 6.99
N ILE A 228 -9.52 -19.84 6.36
CA ILE A 228 -8.87 -18.89 5.46
C ILE A 228 -8.66 -17.55 6.17
N TYR A 229 -7.46 -17.02 6.07
CA TYR A 229 -7.14 -15.66 6.49
C TYR A 229 -7.51 -14.70 5.35
N THR A 230 -8.79 -14.33 5.30
CA THR A 230 -9.25 -13.14 4.57
C THR A 230 -8.82 -11.90 5.33
N ASN A 231 -8.33 -10.89 4.65
CA ASN A 231 -7.86 -9.69 5.33
C ASN A 231 -8.32 -8.47 4.57
N ASP A 232 -9.35 -7.80 5.10
CA ASP A 232 -10.01 -6.63 4.52
C ASP A 232 -9.01 -5.53 4.11
N PHE A 233 -7.88 -5.39 4.81
CA PHE A 233 -6.78 -4.50 4.45
C PHE A 233 -6.14 -4.86 3.10
N PHE A 234 -5.83 -6.13 2.88
CA PHE A 234 -5.23 -6.60 1.63
C PHE A 234 -6.27 -6.81 0.53
N ASP A 235 -7.45 -7.30 0.88
CA ASP A 235 -8.54 -7.56 -0.05
C ASP A 235 -9.07 -6.26 -0.66
N ALA A 236 -9.12 -5.15 0.10
CA ALA A 236 -9.42 -3.80 -0.41
C ALA A 236 -8.40 -3.28 -1.45
N LYS A 237 -7.19 -3.85 -1.51
CA LYS A 237 -6.15 -3.54 -2.49
C LYS A 237 -5.90 -4.69 -3.49
N ASN A 238 -6.72 -5.74 -3.48
CA ASN A 238 -6.57 -6.98 -4.27
C ASN A 238 -5.21 -7.71 -4.06
N PHE A 239 -4.61 -7.57 -2.87
CA PHE A 239 -3.25 -7.99 -2.55
C PHE A 239 -3.20 -9.31 -1.75
N SER A 240 -3.79 -10.39 -2.26
CA SER A 240 -3.89 -11.63 -1.49
C SER A 240 -2.50 -12.26 -1.19
N LEU A 241 -2.06 -12.17 0.07
CA LEU A 241 -0.80 -12.78 0.56
C LEU A 241 -0.75 -14.30 0.39
N ASN A 242 -1.90 -14.95 0.23
CA ASN A 242 -2.04 -16.39 -0.01
C ASN A 242 -1.91 -16.77 -1.50
N SER A 243 -1.73 -15.79 -2.40
CA SER A 243 -1.64 -16.01 -3.86
C SER A 243 -0.20 -16.27 -4.29
N GLU A 244 0.05 -17.42 -4.91
CA GLU A 244 1.34 -17.76 -5.53
C GLU A 244 1.58 -17.12 -6.91
N SER A 245 0.59 -16.34 -7.36
CA SER A 245 0.68 -15.41 -8.49
C SER A 245 0.93 -13.96 -8.04
N LEU A 246 1.05 -13.72 -6.73
CA LEU A 246 1.56 -12.44 -6.22
C LEU A 246 3.08 -12.37 -6.46
N THR A 247 3.55 -11.17 -6.80
CA THR A 247 4.97 -10.81 -6.85
C THR A 247 5.13 -9.56 -6.01
N ALA A 248 5.59 -9.70 -4.77
CA ALA A 248 5.56 -8.61 -3.79
C ALA A 248 6.89 -8.35 -3.09
N THR A 249 7.00 -7.18 -2.47
CA THR A 249 8.02 -6.88 -1.46
C THR A 249 7.32 -6.59 -0.13
N MET A 250 7.88 -7.11 0.95
CA MET A 250 7.52 -6.75 2.32
C MET A 250 8.72 -6.15 3.06
N LEU A 251 8.50 -5.01 3.69
CA LEU A 251 9.40 -4.46 4.70
C LEU A 251 9.00 -5.03 6.06
N LEU A 252 9.91 -5.76 6.70
CA LEU A 252 9.69 -6.42 7.98
C LEU A 252 10.26 -5.57 9.12
N PHE A 253 9.40 -5.10 10.03
CA PHE A 253 9.79 -4.33 11.20
C PHE A 253 9.83 -5.22 12.45
N SER A 254 10.96 -5.25 13.17
CA SER A 254 11.03 -5.88 14.49
C SER A 254 10.30 -5.05 15.54
N ASN A 255 10.00 -5.67 16.68
CA ASN A 255 9.42 -4.98 17.84
C ASN A 255 10.29 -3.81 18.29
N ASP A 256 11.62 -3.95 18.28
CA ASP A 256 12.55 -2.90 18.69
C ASP A 256 12.49 -1.71 17.72
N VAL A 257 12.53 -1.96 16.40
CA VAL A 257 12.40 -0.92 15.36
C VAL A 257 11.06 -0.17 15.45
N ILE A 258 9.96 -0.87 15.75
CA ILE A 258 8.65 -0.22 15.98
C ILE A 258 8.68 0.61 17.27
N ASN A 259 9.26 0.11 18.35
CA ASN A 259 9.33 0.82 19.63
C ASN A 259 10.22 2.05 19.56
N GLU A 260 11.36 1.99 18.86
CA GLU A 260 12.24 3.13 18.61
C GLU A 260 11.53 4.19 17.76
N ALA A 261 10.90 3.81 16.65
CA ALA A 261 10.14 4.73 15.79
C ALA A 261 9.00 5.44 16.55
N MET A 262 8.28 4.71 17.39
CA MET A 262 7.22 5.25 18.24
C MET A 262 7.76 6.14 19.38
N MET A 263 8.99 5.89 19.85
CA MET A 263 9.67 6.74 20.85
C MET A 263 10.22 8.02 20.22
N GLU A 264 10.81 7.94 19.02
CA GLU A 264 11.24 9.10 18.23
C GLU A 264 10.02 10.00 17.93
N ALA A 265 8.95 9.43 17.36
CA ALA A 265 7.71 10.15 17.07
C ALA A 265 7.14 10.89 18.30
N LYS A 266 7.07 10.22 19.47
CA LYS A 266 6.62 10.84 20.73
C LYS A 266 7.53 11.94 21.22
N THR A 267 8.85 11.76 21.11
CA THR A 267 9.85 12.76 21.54
C THR A 267 9.77 14.01 20.65
N THR A 268 9.65 13.81 19.34
CA THR A 268 9.48 14.84 18.32
C THR A 268 8.18 15.63 18.52
N LEU A 269 7.04 14.94 18.69
CA LEU A 269 5.75 15.58 19.00
C LEU A 269 5.79 16.40 20.30
N ALA A 270 6.40 15.85 21.37
CA ALA A 270 6.56 16.56 22.63
C ALA A 270 7.46 17.80 22.52
N ALA A 271 8.50 17.77 21.66
CA ALA A 271 9.35 18.92 21.38
C ALA A 271 8.62 20.05 20.64
N TRP A 272 7.57 19.72 19.88
CA TRP A 272 6.67 20.70 19.24
C TRP A 272 5.48 21.09 20.13
N ASP A 273 5.36 20.45 21.30
CA ASP A 273 4.24 20.59 22.23
C ASP A 273 2.89 20.25 21.53
N MET A 274 2.91 19.12 20.81
CA MET A 274 1.79 18.51 20.09
C MET A 274 1.58 17.05 20.56
N GLU A 275 0.42 16.48 20.25
CA GLU A 275 0.08 15.08 20.52
C GLU A 275 -0.48 14.40 19.26
N ARG A 276 -0.34 13.08 19.18
CA ARG A 276 -0.82 12.26 18.06
C ARG A 276 -1.30 10.91 18.56
N ASP A 277 -2.36 10.40 17.95
CA ASP A 277 -2.89 9.07 18.24
C ASP A 277 -1.89 7.98 17.79
N GLU A 278 -1.57 7.04 18.68
CA GLU A 278 -0.70 5.91 18.37
C GLU A 278 -1.28 5.01 17.27
N GLU A 279 -2.62 4.90 17.16
CA GLU A 279 -3.24 4.08 16.13
C GLU A 279 -2.94 4.61 14.73
N VAL A 280 -2.87 5.94 14.55
CA VAL A 280 -2.49 6.56 13.26
C VAL A 280 -1.03 6.26 12.91
N LEU A 281 -0.12 6.31 13.89
CA LEU A 281 1.30 6.00 13.70
C LEU A 281 1.51 4.52 13.33
N ARG A 282 0.86 3.61 14.07
CA ARG A 282 0.86 2.15 13.82
C ARG A 282 0.23 1.81 12.47
N ARG A 283 -0.87 2.49 12.12
CA ARG A 283 -1.53 2.34 10.82
C ARG A 283 -0.62 2.73 9.66
N TRP A 284 0.16 3.80 9.78
CA TRP A 284 1.14 4.17 8.74
C TRP A 284 2.25 3.12 8.59
N LEU A 285 2.79 2.60 9.70
CA LEU A 285 3.81 1.53 9.67
C LEU A 285 3.29 0.27 8.94
N LEU A 286 2.03 -0.11 9.16
CA LEU A 286 1.39 -1.21 8.44
C LEU A 286 1.16 -0.87 6.95
N GLU A 287 0.69 0.34 6.65
CA GLU A 287 0.38 0.78 5.28
C GLU A 287 1.60 0.98 4.39
N VAL A 288 2.76 1.37 4.94
CA VAL A 288 4.00 1.55 4.17
C VAL A 288 4.74 0.23 3.89
N ALA A 289 4.36 -0.87 4.56
CA ALA A 289 5.14 -2.12 4.57
C ALA A 289 5.09 -2.96 3.28
N PHE A 290 4.06 -2.80 2.44
CA PHE A 290 3.72 -3.77 1.38
C PHE A 290 3.70 -3.15 -0.03
N PHE A 291 4.32 -3.84 -0.99
CA PHE A 291 4.49 -3.39 -2.38
C PHE A 291 4.11 -4.50 -3.38
N ASN A 292 3.47 -4.13 -4.49
CA ASN A 292 2.98 -5.05 -5.54
C ASN A 292 3.99 -5.36 -6.66
N LYS A 293 5.29 -5.33 -6.30
CA LYS A 293 6.40 -5.83 -7.10
C LYS A 293 7.53 -6.29 -6.18
N GLN A 294 8.37 -7.20 -6.65
CA GLN A 294 9.68 -7.45 -6.04
C GLN A 294 10.62 -6.28 -6.38
N TYR A 295 11.34 -5.80 -5.37
CA TYR A 295 12.47 -4.89 -5.51
C TYR A 295 13.79 -5.68 -5.41
N SER A 296 14.83 -5.17 -6.06
CA SER A 296 16.22 -5.63 -5.92
C SER A 296 17.02 -4.69 -5.01
N SER A 297 18.23 -5.06 -4.61
CA SER A 297 19.15 -4.13 -3.91
C SER A 297 19.47 -2.88 -4.75
N GLU A 298 19.64 -3.05 -6.07
CA GLU A 298 19.87 -1.93 -7.01
C GLU A 298 18.70 -0.93 -7.05
N ASP A 299 17.45 -1.36 -6.76
CA ASP A 299 16.31 -0.44 -6.66
C ASP A 299 16.44 0.50 -5.44
N PHE A 300 17.01 0.03 -4.32
CA PHE A 300 17.25 0.89 -3.15
C PHE A 300 18.40 1.89 -3.41
N GLU A 301 19.39 1.54 -4.23
CA GLU A 301 20.46 2.47 -4.63
C GLU A 301 20.02 3.51 -5.67
N SER A 302 19.05 3.17 -6.53
CA SER A 302 18.70 3.96 -7.73
C SER A 302 17.43 4.81 -7.61
N ASN A 303 16.65 4.67 -6.54
CA ASN A 303 15.42 5.43 -6.30
C ASN A 303 15.53 6.31 -5.04
N ASN A 304 14.77 7.40 -4.99
CA ASN A 304 14.66 8.23 -3.77
C ASN A 304 13.52 7.76 -2.85
N ASP A 305 12.42 7.31 -3.45
CA ASP A 305 11.14 7.04 -2.78
C ASP A 305 10.46 5.82 -3.43
N PHE A 306 9.87 4.95 -2.62
CA PHE A 306 8.94 3.90 -3.05
C PHE A 306 7.51 4.24 -2.63
N ILE A 307 6.51 3.73 -3.35
CA ILE A 307 5.08 3.92 -3.03
C ILE A 307 4.45 2.54 -2.77
N SER A 308 3.92 2.36 -1.57
CA SER A 308 3.24 1.12 -1.13
C SER A 308 1.89 0.90 -1.83
N ILE A 309 1.31 -0.28 -1.66
CA ILE A 309 -0.08 -0.57 -2.11
C ILE A 309 -1.12 0.38 -1.50
N TYR A 310 -0.80 1.04 -0.39
CA TYR A 310 -1.64 2.02 0.31
C TYR A 310 -1.29 3.49 0.00
N ASP A 311 -0.57 3.73 -1.09
CA ASP A 311 -0.22 5.07 -1.57
C ASP A 311 0.64 5.85 -0.54
N ARG A 312 1.29 5.13 0.39
CA ARG A 312 2.26 5.67 1.36
C ARG A 312 3.67 5.67 0.79
N GLN A 313 4.37 6.78 1.00
CA GLN A 313 5.74 7.00 0.57
C GLN A 313 6.73 6.42 1.58
N TRP A 314 7.68 5.63 1.08
CA TRP A 314 8.87 5.16 1.79
C TRP A 314 10.10 5.87 1.22
N ARG A 315 10.65 6.85 1.95
CA ARG A 315 11.83 7.61 1.52
C ARG A 315 13.13 6.89 1.88
N ILE A 316 13.85 6.38 0.89
CA ILE A 316 15.06 5.59 1.14
C ILE A 316 16.13 6.38 1.91
N ALA A 317 16.25 7.69 1.68
CA ALA A 317 17.23 8.54 2.37
C ALA A 317 16.98 8.78 3.89
N GLU A 318 15.81 8.39 4.42
CA GLU A 318 15.40 8.66 5.83
C GLU A 318 15.28 7.38 6.68
N GLN A 319 15.25 6.22 6.01
CA GLN A 319 15.02 4.88 6.56
C GLN A 319 16.28 4.01 6.38
N ASP A 320 16.32 2.83 7.01
CA ASP A 320 17.44 1.88 6.84
C ASP A 320 16.95 0.44 6.72
N VAL A 321 17.57 -0.37 5.85
CA VAL A 321 17.09 -1.68 5.38
C VAL A 321 18.27 -2.60 5.07
N ASP A 322 18.22 -3.84 5.55
CA ASP A 322 19.17 -4.91 5.21
C ASP A 322 18.98 -5.38 3.76
N THR A 323 19.61 -4.69 2.82
CA THR A 323 19.60 -5.03 1.39
C THR A 323 20.61 -6.13 1.02
N GLU A 324 21.52 -6.50 1.93
CA GLU A 324 22.51 -7.57 1.75
C GLU A 324 21.90 -8.96 2.01
N ASN A 325 20.94 -9.09 2.94
CA ASN A 325 20.36 -10.36 3.37
C ASN A 325 18.84 -10.44 3.16
N PRO A 326 18.31 -10.24 1.93
CA PRO A 326 16.88 -10.42 1.65
C PRO A 326 16.45 -11.88 1.83
N ILE A 327 15.24 -12.07 2.35
CA ILE A 327 14.63 -13.39 2.56
C ILE A 327 13.65 -13.66 1.41
N PRO A 328 13.96 -14.60 0.48
CA PRO A 328 13.04 -14.96 -0.60
C PRO A 328 11.89 -15.84 -0.09
N VAL A 329 10.69 -15.61 -0.62
CA VAL A 329 9.47 -16.36 -0.33
C VAL A 329 8.73 -16.69 -1.63
N SER A 330 7.82 -17.68 -1.63
CA SER A 330 7.28 -18.27 -2.86
C SER A 330 6.52 -17.28 -3.77
N ASN A 331 6.07 -16.16 -3.20
CA ASN A 331 5.32 -15.09 -3.86
C ASN A 331 5.88 -13.67 -3.59
N GLY A 332 7.16 -13.55 -3.19
CA GLY A 332 7.74 -12.25 -2.89
C GLY A 332 9.18 -12.26 -2.39
N ILE A 333 9.61 -11.11 -1.88
CA ILE A 333 10.90 -10.89 -1.23
C ILE A 333 10.68 -10.07 0.04
N ILE A 334 11.42 -10.38 1.10
CA ILE A 334 11.30 -9.72 2.39
C ILE A 334 12.63 -9.07 2.74
N TYR A 335 12.59 -7.81 3.17
CA TYR A 335 13.75 -7.08 3.65
C TYR A 335 13.56 -6.70 5.13
N ASN A 336 14.57 -6.93 5.97
CA ASN A 336 14.54 -6.49 7.36
C ASN A 336 14.79 -4.98 7.41
N VAL A 337 13.91 -4.23 8.08
CA VAL A 337 14.12 -2.81 8.35
C VAL A 337 15.05 -2.69 9.55
N GLN A 338 16.12 -1.89 9.42
CA GLN A 338 17.06 -1.59 10.51
C GLN A 338 16.71 -0.30 11.24
N LYS A 339 16.07 0.67 10.56
CA LYS A 339 15.56 1.92 11.14
C LYS A 339 14.29 2.35 10.42
N VAL A 340 13.28 2.82 11.15
CA VAL A 340 12.17 3.59 10.56
C VAL A 340 11.87 4.89 11.31
N ARG A 341 11.81 5.99 10.56
CA ARG A 341 11.40 7.34 10.96
C ARG A 341 10.01 7.61 10.37
N ILE A 342 9.05 7.96 11.22
CA ILE A 342 7.69 8.30 10.79
C ILE A 342 7.68 9.77 10.33
N PRO A 343 7.32 10.09 9.07
CA PRO A 343 7.43 11.44 8.53
C PRO A 343 6.51 12.45 9.21
N ASN A 344 6.94 13.71 9.25
CA ASN A 344 6.22 14.82 9.87
C ASN A 344 4.80 15.03 9.34
N ASN A 345 4.49 14.64 8.09
CA ASN A 345 3.12 14.70 7.55
C ASN A 345 2.16 13.64 8.12
N VAL A 346 2.69 12.59 8.76
CA VAL A 346 1.93 11.61 9.54
C VAL A 346 1.84 12.04 11.00
N LEU A 347 2.92 12.62 11.55
CA LEU A 347 2.92 13.21 12.91
C LEU A 347 1.94 14.40 13.01
N MET A 348 1.90 15.25 12.01
CA MET A 348 1.01 16.42 11.91
C MET A 348 0.33 16.45 10.53
N TYR A 349 -0.91 15.95 10.45
CA TYR A 349 -1.67 15.92 9.19
C TYR A 349 -1.87 17.31 8.57
N ARG A 350 -2.19 18.32 9.40
CA ARG A 350 -2.13 19.76 9.09
C ARG A 350 -2.17 20.55 10.38
N LEU A 351 -1.75 21.81 10.32
CA LEU A 351 -1.96 22.81 11.35
C LEU A 351 -2.84 23.94 10.82
N LYS A 352 -4.05 24.10 11.37
CA LYS A 352 -5.02 25.10 10.96
C LYS A 352 -5.55 25.84 12.18
N ASP A 353 -5.48 27.16 12.17
CA ASP A 353 -5.99 28.01 13.26
C ASP A 353 -6.60 29.31 12.72
N TYR A 354 -7.38 29.99 13.56
CA TYR A 354 -8.34 31.01 13.15
C TYR A 354 -8.01 32.39 13.71
N TYR A 355 -8.14 33.43 12.89
CA TYR A 355 -7.81 34.80 13.31
C TYR A 355 -8.72 35.35 14.42
N TYR A 356 -9.90 34.75 14.65
CA TYR A 356 -10.81 35.20 15.71
C TYR A 356 -10.29 34.92 17.13
N THR A 357 -9.29 34.04 17.30
CA THR A 357 -8.69 33.71 18.62
C THR A 357 -8.09 34.92 19.33
N TRP A 358 -7.81 36.01 18.59
CA TRP A 358 -7.56 37.36 19.11
C TRP A 358 -8.50 37.79 20.25
N GLU A 359 -9.75 37.32 20.25
CA GLU A 359 -10.73 37.66 21.30
C GLU A 359 -10.41 37.04 22.67
N PHE A 360 -9.67 35.92 22.70
CA PHE A 360 -9.28 35.22 23.92
C PHE A 360 -8.01 35.83 24.54
N CYS A 361 -7.19 36.52 23.74
CA CYS A 361 -5.98 37.20 24.21
C CYS A 361 -6.30 38.34 25.18
N SER A 362 -5.57 38.44 26.29
CA SER A 362 -5.47 39.68 27.07
C SER A 362 -4.80 40.80 26.24
N ASP A 363 -4.87 42.04 26.72
CA ASP A 363 -4.27 43.17 25.99
C ASP A 363 -2.74 43.10 25.90
N ILE A 364 -2.08 42.31 26.77
CA ILE A 364 -0.65 42.01 26.69
C ILE A 364 -0.39 40.99 25.58
N GLU A 365 -1.14 39.89 25.53
CA GLU A 365 -1.02 38.86 24.48
C GLU A 365 -1.39 39.42 23.10
N LYS A 366 -2.39 40.32 23.03
CA LYS A 366 -2.71 41.06 21.79
C LYS A 366 -1.53 41.86 21.28
N ALA A 367 -0.80 42.55 22.17
CA ALA A 367 0.36 43.36 21.79
C ALA A 367 1.64 42.53 21.53
N LEU A 368 1.69 41.29 22.03
CA LEU A 368 2.76 40.32 21.75
C LEU A 368 2.56 39.66 20.39
N TYR A 369 1.42 38.99 20.19
CA TYR A 369 1.15 38.16 19.02
C TYR A 369 0.65 38.93 17.80
N TYR A 370 0.14 40.15 17.95
CA TYR A 370 -0.33 40.98 16.83
C TYR A 370 0.33 42.35 16.80
N GLN A 371 0.83 42.75 15.63
CA GLN A 371 1.31 44.11 15.37
C GLN A 371 0.50 44.72 14.23
N PHE A 372 -0.12 45.86 14.51
CA PHE A 372 -1.08 46.52 13.62
C PHE A 372 -0.58 47.92 13.22
N THR A 373 -0.46 48.16 11.91
CA THR A 373 -0.16 49.48 11.34
C THR A 373 -1.35 49.95 10.52
N ASN A 374 -1.88 51.13 10.84
CA ASN A 374 -3.05 51.74 10.19
C ASN A 374 -4.34 50.88 10.28
N ILE A 375 -4.57 50.20 11.41
CA ILE A 375 -5.77 49.38 11.67
C ILE A 375 -6.46 49.81 12.97
N LYS A 376 -7.79 49.81 12.97
CA LYS A 376 -8.70 50.04 14.11
C LYS A 376 -9.92 49.12 14.05
N ASP A 377 -10.85 49.33 14.99
CA ASP A 377 -12.19 48.69 15.05
C ASP A 377 -12.15 47.15 14.94
N ILE A 378 -11.13 46.55 15.58
CA ILE A 378 -10.84 45.12 15.54
C ILE A 378 -11.91 44.36 16.33
N SER A 379 -12.53 43.35 15.72
CA SER A 379 -13.60 42.56 16.36
C SER A 379 -13.78 41.16 15.77
N ALA A 380 -14.02 40.17 16.62
CA ALA A 380 -14.41 38.82 16.22
C ALA A 380 -15.92 38.72 15.95
N SER A 381 -16.34 37.85 15.03
CA SER A 381 -17.76 37.67 14.66
C SER A 381 -18.02 36.35 13.94
N THR A 382 -19.21 35.74 14.12
CA THR A 382 -19.67 34.61 13.29
C THR A 382 -20.25 35.13 11.97
N ALA A 383 -19.62 34.77 10.85
CA ALA A 383 -20.02 35.17 9.50
C ALA A 383 -20.82 34.08 8.76
N VAL A 384 -20.63 32.79 9.11
CA VAL A 384 -21.55 31.70 8.76
C VAL A 384 -21.77 30.83 9.98
N ALA A 385 -23.03 30.60 10.34
CA ALA A 385 -23.41 29.76 11.48
C ALA A 385 -22.97 28.29 11.31
N GLY A 386 -22.79 27.61 12.44
CA GLY A 386 -22.27 26.25 12.51
C GLY A 386 -23.06 25.21 11.73
N TRP A 387 -22.33 24.30 11.09
CA TRP A 387 -22.88 23.16 10.35
C TRP A 387 -21.88 21.98 10.34
N THR A 388 -22.40 20.77 10.19
CA THR A 388 -21.62 19.54 10.00
C THR A 388 -22.22 18.72 8.86
N PRO A 389 -21.41 18.06 8.01
CA PRO A 389 -21.90 17.15 6.99
C PRO A 389 -22.58 15.90 7.59
N GLU A 390 -22.13 15.41 8.75
CA GLU A 390 -22.77 14.30 9.45
C GLU A 390 -22.59 14.40 10.98
N VAL A 391 -23.71 14.48 11.69
CA VAL A 391 -23.75 14.69 13.15
C VAL A 391 -23.22 13.45 13.88
N GLY A 392 -22.21 13.65 14.73
CA GLY A 392 -21.59 12.59 15.53
C GLY A 392 -20.40 11.89 14.86
N VAL A 393 -20.17 12.15 13.56
CA VAL A 393 -18.94 11.77 12.85
C VAL A 393 -18.04 12.99 12.68
N TRP A 394 -18.60 14.09 12.14
CA TRP A 394 -17.87 15.32 11.89
C TRP A 394 -18.30 16.43 12.87
N PRO A 395 -17.36 17.20 13.45
CA PRO A 395 -17.69 18.28 14.38
C PRO A 395 -18.51 19.39 13.72
N MET A 396 -19.17 20.24 14.51
CA MET A 396 -19.88 21.39 13.96
C MET A 396 -18.89 22.53 13.69
N HIS A 397 -18.63 22.81 12.41
CA HIS A 397 -17.74 23.90 11.98
C HIS A 397 -18.53 25.18 11.70
N GLU A 398 -18.07 26.32 12.23
CA GLU A 398 -18.63 27.64 11.96
C GLU A 398 -17.56 28.60 11.43
N ASN A 399 -17.94 29.48 10.51
CA ASN A 399 -17.01 30.47 9.96
C ASN A 399 -17.05 31.75 10.77
N ARG A 400 -16.21 31.78 11.80
CA ARG A 400 -15.89 32.99 12.58
C ARG A 400 -14.70 33.72 11.95
N VAL A 401 -14.70 35.04 12.08
CA VAL A 401 -13.76 35.94 11.40
C VAL A 401 -13.34 37.10 12.29
N LEU A 402 -12.08 37.52 12.14
CA LEU A 402 -11.55 38.78 12.67
C LEU A 402 -11.77 39.89 11.64
N GLN A 403 -12.57 40.88 12.00
CA GLN A 403 -12.79 42.09 11.21
C GLN A 403 -11.84 43.18 11.67
N CYS A 404 -11.23 43.91 10.72
CA CYS A 404 -10.28 45.00 10.98
C CYS A 404 -10.61 46.15 10.03
N TYR A 405 -10.49 47.42 10.43
CA TYR A 405 -10.75 48.56 9.56
C TYR A 405 -9.49 49.42 9.38
N PRO A 406 -9.17 49.91 8.16
CA PRO A 406 -8.14 50.92 7.97
C PRO A 406 -8.43 52.18 8.80
N ASP A 407 -7.43 52.69 9.50
CA ASP A 407 -7.60 53.89 10.34
C ASP A 407 -7.71 55.15 9.47
N ASP A 408 -6.63 55.46 8.75
CA ASP A 408 -6.62 56.36 7.60
C ASP A 408 -6.85 55.57 6.31
N LYS A 409 -7.94 55.90 5.62
CA LYS A 409 -8.38 55.26 4.37
C LYS A 409 -7.59 55.70 3.14
N THR A 410 -6.69 56.68 3.29
CA THR A 410 -5.78 57.17 2.24
C THR A 410 -4.42 56.44 2.23
N LEU A 411 -4.16 55.58 3.21
CA LEU A 411 -2.92 54.83 3.38
C LEU A 411 -3.15 53.32 3.23
N GLY A 412 -2.05 52.59 2.97
CA GLY A 412 -1.99 51.13 3.13
C GLY A 412 -2.02 50.71 4.61
N PHE A 413 -2.02 49.41 4.88
CA PHE A 413 -1.96 48.86 6.24
C PHE A 413 -1.03 47.65 6.32
N THR A 414 -0.60 47.31 7.53
CA THR A 414 0.12 46.06 7.85
C THR A 414 -0.58 45.36 9.00
N ILE A 415 -0.75 44.04 8.87
CA ILE A 415 -1.10 43.13 9.96
C ILE A 415 0.06 42.13 10.07
N VAL A 416 0.67 42.03 11.24
CA VAL A 416 1.63 40.96 11.58
C VAL A 416 1.00 40.08 12.65
N LEU A 417 1.08 38.76 12.47
CA LEU A 417 0.68 37.73 13.42
C LEU A 417 1.85 36.80 13.68
N GLU A 418 2.21 36.56 14.94
CA GLU A 418 2.89 35.35 15.39
C GLU A 418 1.81 34.34 15.81
N PRO A 419 1.58 33.22 15.08
CA PRO A 419 0.48 32.33 15.39
C PRO A 419 0.68 31.56 16.71
N PHE A 420 -0.40 31.43 17.46
CA PHE A 420 -0.44 30.83 18.80
C PHE A 420 -1.59 29.85 18.94
N LYS A 421 -1.48 28.96 19.92
CA LYS A 421 -2.54 28.05 20.37
C LYS A 421 -3.17 28.51 21.67
N CYS A 422 -4.49 28.36 21.76
CA CYS A 422 -5.25 28.52 22.99
C CYS A 422 -5.35 27.18 23.72
N ILE A 423 -4.61 27.02 24.81
CA ILE A 423 -4.72 25.86 25.71
C ILE A 423 -5.99 26.02 26.54
N LYS A 424 -6.71 24.92 26.75
CA LYS A 424 -7.99 24.91 27.48
C LYS A 424 -7.89 24.18 28.82
N ASP A 425 -8.63 24.68 29.80
CA ASP A 425 -8.88 23.98 31.05
C ASP A 425 -9.90 22.83 30.90
N ALA A 426 -10.13 22.08 31.98
CA ALA A 426 -11.07 20.97 32.02
C ALA A 426 -12.55 21.37 31.84
N ASP A 427 -12.88 22.66 32.02
CA ASP A 427 -14.21 23.23 31.78
C ASP A 427 -14.35 23.78 30.34
N GLY A 428 -13.26 23.75 29.55
CA GLY A 428 -13.20 24.17 28.14
C GLY A 428 -12.87 25.65 27.90
N ASN A 429 -12.56 26.42 28.94
CA ASN A 429 -12.16 27.83 28.82
C ASN A 429 -10.69 27.94 28.41
N VAL A 430 -10.31 29.01 27.72
CA VAL A 430 -8.89 29.28 27.42
C VAL A 430 -8.18 29.68 28.71
N SER A 431 -7.15 28.92 29.09
CA SER A 431 -6.39 29.07 30.33
C SER A 431 -4.97 29.59 30.13
N GLU A 432 -4.39 29.35 28.95
CA GLU A 432 -3.04 29.77 28.56
C GLU A 432 -2.97 29.97 27.04
N ILE A 433 -2.16 30.93 26.59
CA ILE A 433 -1.81 31.13 25.18
C ILE A 433 -0.30 31.06 25.02
N ARG A 434 0.16 30.33 24.00
CA ARG A 434 1.58 30.13 23.68
C ARG A 434 1.77 29.90 22.17
N PRO A 435 2.94 30.22 21.57
CA PRO A 435 3.12 30.15 20.13
C PRO A 435 2.96 28.73 19.58
N TRP A 436 2.60 28.63 18.31
CA TRP A 436 2.73 27.40 17.53
C TRP A 436 4.20 27.20 17.14
N LEU A 437 4.80 26.09 17.58
CA LEU A 437 6.14 25.68 17.16
C LEU A 437 6.01 24.83 15.89
N ILE A 438 6.65 25.27 14.79
CA ILE A 438 6.60 24.59 13.50
C ILE A 438 7.98 23.94 13.23
N PRO A 439 8.05 22.63 12.95
CA PRO A 439 9.32 21.97 12.64
C PRO A 439 9.89 22.39 11.27
N PRO A 440 11.20 22.21 11.04
CA PRO A 440 11.79 22.26 9.72
C PRO A 440 11.11 21.32 8.71
N GLY A 441 11.31 21.57 7.42
CA GLY A 441 10.74 20.79 6.31
C GLY A 441 9.84 21.60 5.39
N THR A 442 9.18 20.94 4.44
CA THR A 442 8.37 21.58 3.38
C THR A 442 6.87 21.56 3.67
N TYR A 443 6.18 22.66 3.34
CA TYR A 443 4.77 22.88 3.65
C TYR A 443 4.02 23.52 2.49
N ARG A 444 2.73 23.23 2.36
CA ARG A 444 1.77 24.10 1.68
C ARG A 444 1.20 25.12 2.67
N PHE A 445 1.09 26.38 2.25
CA PHE A 445 0.46 27.44 3.04
C PHE A 445 -0.79 28.01 2.35
N ALA A 446 -1.88 28.08 3.09
CA ALA A 446 -3.19 28.53 2.62
C ALA A 446 -3.91 29.39 3.66
N MET A 447 -4.87 30.21 3.21
CA MET A 447 -5.56 31.21 4.04
C MET A 447 -7.03 31.38 3.65
N GLY A 448 -7.89 31.67 4.63
CA GLY A 448 -9.30 32.00 4.46
C GLY A 448 -9.60 33.49 4.74
N PHE A 449 -10.44 34.07 3.89
CA PHE A 449 -10.92 35.47 3.92
C PHE A 449 -12.43 35.54 3.61
N THR A 450 -13.04 36.73 3.68
CA THR A 450 -14.34 36.96 3.03
C THR A 450 -14.14 37.25 1.53
N GLN A 451 -15.09 36.89 0.66
CA GLN A 451 -15.05 37.27 -0.77
C GLN A 451 -15.49 38.72 -1.02
N ASN A 452 -15.25 39.23 -2.23
CA ASN A 452 -15.65 40.57 -2.70
C ASN A 452 -15.10 41.73 -1.86
N MET A 453 -13.86 41.60 -1.37
CA MET A 453 -13.24 42.63 -0.52
C MET A 453 -12.52 43.72 -1.34
N GLY A 454 -11.97 43.36 -2.50
CA GLY A 454 -11.29 44.29 -3.41
C GLY A 454 -9.90 44.69 -2.95
N TYR A 455 -9.17 43.77 -2.30
CA TYR A 455 -7.77 43.96 -1.92
C TYR A 455 -6.84 43.13 -2.79
N ASP A 456 -5.70 43.73 -3.16
CA ASP A 456 -4.46 43.00 -3.41
C ASP A 456 -3.64 43.04 -2.12
N LEU A 457 -3.27 41.87 -1.60
CA LEU A 457 -2.56 41.68 -0.34
C LEU A 457 -1.21 41.02 -0.61
N ASP A 458 -0.14 41.67 -0.17
CA ASP A 458 1.17 41.05 -0.05
C ASP A 458 1.17 40.18 1.21
N VAL A 459 1.45 38.88 1.07
CA VAL A 459 1.58 37.93 2.17
C VAL A 459 3.02 37.43 2.23
N THR A 460 3.65 37.58 3.39
CA THR A 460 4.99 37.09 3.70
C THR A 460 4.90 36.07 4.84
N LEU A 461 5.56 34.93 4.69
CA LEU A 461 5.77 33.96 5.76
C LEU A 461 7.23 34.02 6.22
N SER A 462 7.46 33.92 7.53
CA SER A 462 8.80 34.01 8.14
C SER A 462 8.92 33.09 9.36
N VAL A 463 10.14 32.79 9.78
CA VAL A 463 10.45 32.07 11.03
C VAL A 463 11.08 33.02 12.04
N ILE A 464 10.73 32.88 13.31
CA ILE A 464 11.28 33.65 14.42
C ILE A 464 12.34 32.79 15.13
N ASN A 465 13.61 33.17 15.01
CA ASN A 465 14.72 32.53 15.70
C ASN A 465 15.32 33.49 16.74
N GLY A 466 14.70 33.54 17.92
CA GLY A 466 15.07 34.48 18.98
C GLY A 466 14.82 35.94 18.54
N PRO A 467 15.85 36.79 18.41
CA PRO A 467 15.69 38.16 17.93
C PRO A 467 15.55 38.28 16.40
N ASP A 468 15.93 37.24 15.65
CA ASP A 468 16.01 37.29 14.20
C ASP A 468 14.72 36.77 13.54
N ILE A 469 14.25 37.47 12.51
CA ILE A 469 13.09 37.07 11.68
C ILE A 469 13.63 36.74 10.28
N VAL A 470 13.51 35.46 9.89
CA VAL A 470 13.98 34.95 8.60
C VAL A 470 12.79 34.83 7.65
N GLU A 471 12.76 35.67 6.60
CA GLU A 471 11.76 35.56 5.53
C GLU A 471 11.96 34.24 4.76
N LEU A 472 10.91 33.43 4.67
CA LEU A 472 10.89 32.21 3.86
C LEU A 472 10.45 32.53 2.43
N GLY A 473 9.46 33.41 2.29
CA GLY A 473 8.92 33.81 1.00
C GLY A 473 7.80 34.83 1.11
N LYS A 474 7.62 35.58 0.01
CA LYS A 474 6.61 36.61 -0.16
C LYS A 474 5.87 36.43 -1.49
N THR A 475 4.55 36.62 -1.48
CA THR A 475 3.69 36.56 -2.68
C THR A 475 2.54 37.58 -2.57
N SER A 476 1.87 37.88 -3.67
CA SER A 476 0.70 38.78 -3.69
C SER A 476 -0.57 37.99 -4.05
N ILE A 477 -1.64 38.17 -3.28
CA ILE A 477 -2.94 37.52 -3.48
C ILE A 477 -4.07 38.54 -3.64
N THR A 478 -4.97 38.32 -4.59
CA THR A 478 -6.15 39.17 -4.80
C THR A 478 -7.39 38.55 -4.15
N ILE A 479 -8.10 39.34 -3.33
CA ILE A 479 -9.36 38.96 -2.67
C ILE A 479 -10.53 39.62 -3.43
N ASP A 480 -10.78 39.12 -4.64
CA ASP A 480 -11.76 39.63 -5.61
C ASP A 480 -13.17 39.02 -5.42
N SER A 481 -13.97 38.96 -6.49
CA SER A 481 -15.28 38.28 -6.50
C SER A 481 -15.20 36.75 -6.64
N SER A 482 -14.03 36.19 -7.00
CA SER A 482 -13.79 34.76 -6.98
C SER A 482 -13.92 34.18 -5.57
N THR A 483 -14.19 32.88 -5.49
CA THR A 483 -14.31 32.19 -4.20
C THR A 483 -13.03 31.45 -3.82
N LYS A 484 -11.87 31.76 -4.45
CA LYS A 484 -10.58 31.06 -4.22
C LYS A 484 -10.14 31.13 -2.75
N PHE A 485 -10.32 32.29 -2.13
CA PHE A 485 -9.91 32.55 -0.74
C PHE A 485 -11.11 32.64 0.22
N HIS A 486 -12.31 32.23 -0.20
CA HIS A 486 -13.52 32.53 0.56
C HIS A 486 -13.80 31.47 1.64
N TYR A 487 -13.41 31.77 2.87
CA TYR A 487 -13.43 30.85 4.00
C TYR A 487 -12.68 29.54 3.64
N ASP A 488 -13.21 28.39 4.04
CA ASP A 488 -12.71 27.04 3.79
C ASP A 488 -12.97 26.56 2.34
N ARG A 489 -12.51 27.31 1.33
CA ARG A 489 -12.68 26.97 -0.10
C ARG A 489 -11.37 26.64 -0.82
N GLY A 490 -10.76 25.53 -0.42
CA GLY A 490 -9.61 24.92 -1.10
C GLY A 490 -9.96 24.17 -2.39
N THR A 491 -10.94 24.63 -3.17
CA THR A 491 -11.42 23.92 -4.38
C THR A 491 -10.43 23.94 -5.55
N THR A 492 -9.29 24.60 -5.41
CA THR A 492 -8.18 24.62 -6.38
C THR A 492 -7.07 23.62 -6.07
N LEU A 493 -7.24 22.80 -5.02
CA LEU A 493 -6.22 21.91 -4.46
C LEU A 493 -6.79 20.49 -4.27
N SER A 494 -5.93 19.48 -4.32
CA SER A 494 -6.28 18.05 -4.32
C SER A 494 -6.75 17.50 -2.97
N ASP A 495 -6.13 17.96 -1.89
CA ASP A 495 -6.00 17.25 -0.62
C ASP A 495 -6.24 18.18 0.58
N THR A 496 -7.19 19.12 0.45
CA THR A 496 -7.41 20.19 1.44
C THR A 496 -8.30 19.81 2.62
N TRP A 497 -8.72 18.57 2.72
CA TRP A 497 -9.77 18.11 3.65
C TRP A 497 -9.26 17.94 5.08
N PRO A 498 -10.13 17.93 6.12
CA PRO A 498 -9.75 17.43 7.43
C PRO A 498 -9.40 15.94 7.35
N GLU A 499 -8.65 15.43 8.34
CA GLU A 499 -8.22 14.04 8.36
C GLU A 499 -9.40 13.07 8.45
N GLY A 500 -9.28 11.91 7.79
CA GLY A 500 -10.37 10.92 7.65
C GLY A 500 -11.46 11.29 6.64
N TYR A 501 -11.51 12.53 6.16
CA TYR A 501 -12.50 12.99 5.17
C TYR A 501 -12.00 12.63 3.75
N ASP A 502 -12.00 11.34 3.45
CA ASP A 502 -11.44 10.80 2.21
C ASP A 502 -12.32 11.07 0.97
N LYS A 503 -11.88 10.55 -0.18
CA LYS A 503 -12.54 10.73 -1.49
C LYS A 503 -13.92 10.06 -1.58
N ASP A 504 -14.09 8.89 -0.98
CA ASP A 504 -15.29 8.07 -1.10
C ASP A 504 -16.31 8.49 -0.04
N GLU A 505 -15.86 8.81 1.17
CA GLU A 505 -16.64 9.50 2.21
C GLU A 505 -17.13 10.87 1.70
N ARG A 506 -16.25 11.69 1.11
CA ARG A 506 -16.64 12.94 0.43
C ARG A 506 -17.68 12.66 -0.66
N THR A 507 -17.53 11.60 -1.45
CA THR A 507 -18.49 11.27 -2.52
C THR A 507 -19.87 10.90 -1.96
N ARG A 508 -19.92 10.15 -0.85
CA ARG A 508 -21.16 9.87 -0.09
C ARG A 508 -21.80 11.16 0.43
N LEU A 509 -21.03 12.00 1.13
CA LEU A 509 -21.53 13.22 1.75
C LEU A 509 -21.99 14.28 0.72
N LEU A 510 -21.34 14.36 -0.45
CA LEU A 510 -21.77 15.23 -1.55
C LEU A 510 -23.14 14.86 -2.12
N ALA A 511 -23.52 13.58 -2.10
CA ALA A 511 -24.85 13.13 -2.50
C ALA A 511 -25.94 13.53 -1.48
N LEU A 512 -25.56 13.78 -0.22
CA LEU A 512 -26.45 14.25 0.86
C LEU A 512 -26.54 15.78 0.92
N ASN A 513 -25.42 16.50 0.73
CA ASN A 513 -25.38 17.96 0.82
C ASN A 513 -24.23 18.56 -0.01
N SER A 514 -24.55 19.44 -0.97
CA SER A 514 -23.54 20.12 -1.80
C SER A 514 -22.56 21.02 -1.02
N LYS A 515 -22.91 21.44 0.22
CA LYS A 515 -21.98 22.15 1.11
C LYS A 515 -20.80 21.28 1.58
N ALA A 516 -20.92 19.95 1.51
CA ALA A 516 -19.84 19.01 1.79
C ALA A 516 -18.60 19.23 0.88
N ASN A 517 -18.71 20.00 -0.22
CA ASN A 517 -17.55 20.43 -1.01
C ASN A 517 -16.82 21.69 -0.49
N ASN A 518 -17.14 22.19 0.71
CA ASN A 518 -16.46 23.34 1.33
C ASN A 518 -16.41 23.19 2.87
N TYR A 519 -16.38 21.96 3.38
CA TYR A 519 -16.37 21.69 4.82
C TYR A 519 -14.94 21.66 5.35
N ASP A 520 -14.60 22.68 6.15
CA ASP A 520 -13.35 22.79 6.92
C ASP A 520 -12.05 22.50 6.13
N THR A 521 -12.03 22.84 4.84
CA THR A 521 -10.82 22.69 4.01
C THR A 521 -9.73 23.71 4.38
N ASP A 522 -8.50 23.50 3.92
CA ASP A 522 -7.31 24.37 4.17
C ASP A 522 -7.43 25.85 3.70
N GLY A 523 -8.53 26.25 3.05
CA GLY A 523 -8.69 27.58 2.47
C GLY A 523 -7.98 27.77 1.12
N GLY A 524 -7.74 29.03 0.76
CA GLY A 524 -7.18 29.40 -0.55
C GLY A 524 -5.65 29.39 -0.57
N LEU A 525 -5.08 28.82 -1.64
CA LEU A 525 -3.64 28.67 -1.83
C LEU A 525 -2.87 30.02 -1.85
N VAL A 526 -1.84 30.11 -1.01
CA VAL A 526 -0.86 31.21 -0.96
C VAL A 526 0.51 30.74 -1.47
N PHE A 527 1.09 29.69 -0.86
CA PHE A 527 2.31 29.01 -1.33
C PHE A 527 2.02 27.51 -1.50
N GLU A 528 2.35 26.93 -2.65
CA GLU A 528 2.18 25.47 -2.89
C GLU A 528 3.23 24.67 -2.11
N GLU A 529 4.48 25.13 -2.15
CA GLU A 529 5.57 24.62 -1.34
C GLU A 529 6.35 25.81 -0.78
N ILE A 530 6.62 25.77 0.53
CA ILE A 530 7.51 26.69 1.26
C ILE A 530 8.38 25.85 2.21
N GLU A 531 9.68 26.12 2.22
CA GLU A 531 10.64 25.40 3.06
C GLU A 531 10.86 26.17 4.37
N ILE A 532 10.76 25.47 5.50
CA ILE A 532 11.23 25.92 6.81
C ILE A 532 12.61 25.28 7.01
N PRO A 533 13.71 26.04 6.93
CA PRO A 533 15.05 25.49 7.13
C PRO A 533 15.30 25.21 8.62
N ASP A 534 16.16 24.24 8.91
CA ASP A 534 16.68 24.06 10.27
C ASP A 534 17.71 25.15 10.60
N LEU A 535 17.21 26.26 11.15
CA LEU A 535 18.02 27.38 11.62
C LEU A 535 18.86 27.08 12.88
N THR A 536 18.75 25.87 13.44
CA THR A 536 19.41 25.46 14.69
C THR A 536 20.50 24.39 14.50
N GLY A 537 20.41 23.59 13.43
CA GLY A 537 21.21 22.38 13.24
C GLY A 537 20.83 21.24 14.21
N THR A 538 19.60 21.25 14.73
CA THR A 538 19.08 20.27 15.70
C THR A 538 17.65 19.78 15.41
N GLY A 539 17.06 20.16 14.27
CA GLY A 539 15.66 19.86 13.93
C GLY A 539 14.61 20.58 14.78
N ALA A 540 15.01 21.58 15.58
CA ALA A 540 14.12 22.22 16.54
C ALA A 540 13.01 23.04 15.86
N ALA A 541 11.77 22.86 16.34
CA ALA A 541 10.61 23.62 15.89
C ALA A 541 10.63 25.06 16.44
N LEU A 542 10.26 26.02 15.59
CA LEU A 542 10.33 27.45 15.88
C LEU A 542 8.99 28.15 15.62
N PRO A 543 8.67 29.26 16.30
CA PRO A 543 7.53 30.10 15.95
C PRO A 543 7.64 30.66 14.53
N VAL A 544 6.51 30.80 13.85
CA VAL A 544 6.42 31.46 12.54
C VAL A 544 5.78 32.84 12.67
N GLN A 545 5.93 33.66 11.64
CA GLN A 545 5.26 34.96 11.51
C GLN A 545 4.55 35.04 10.16
N ILE A 546 3.28 35.40 10.19
CA ILE A 546 2.46 35.72 9.01
C ILE A 546 2.33 37.23 8.95
N ARG A 547 2.84 37.86 7.89
CA ARG A 547 2.71 39.29 7.63
C ARG A 547 1.83 39.52 6.41
N ILE A 548 0.87 40.43 6.54
CA ILE A 548 -0.10 40.82 5.51
C ILE A 548 0.01 42.34 5.31
N ASP A 549 0.53 42.78 4.19
CA ASP A 549 0.55 44.19 3.78
C ASP A 549 -0.51 44.46 2.70
N ASN A 550 -1.23 45.57 2.83
CA ASN A 550 -1.96 46.16 1.72
C ASN A 550 -1.28 47.48 1.36
N ASN A 551 -0.72 47.57 0.16
CA ASN A 551 0.00 48.77 -0.31
C ASN A 551 -0.94 49.85 -0.90
N THR A 552 -2.25 49.62 -0.94
CA THR A 552 -3.23 50.50 -1.62
C THR A 552 -4.20 51.20 -0.67
N PRO A 553 -4.60 52.46 -0.93
CA PRO A 553 -5.64 53.14 -0.16
C PRO A 553 -6.98 52.40 -0.24
N SER A 554 -7.63 52.16 0.91
CA SER A 554 -8.92 51.46 0.93
C SER A 554 -9.85 51.95 2.04
N SER A 555 -11.16 51.91 1.75
CA SER A 555 -12.22 52.27 2.70
C SER A 555 -13.03 51.08 3.22
N SER A 556 -12.78 49.89 2.66
CA SER A 556 -13.32 48.58 3.05
C SER A 556 -12.75 48.10 4.39
N LYS A 557 -13.18 46.91 4.85
CA LYS A 557 -12.65 46.25 6.05
C LYS A 557 -11.80 45.02 5.69
N VAL A 558 -10.75 44.79 6.46
CA VAL A 558 -10.15 43.48 6.79
C VAL A 558 -11.24 42.48 7.18
N THR A 559 -11.21 41.22 6.75
CA THR A 559 -12.00 40.12 7.32
C THR A 559 -11.24 38.81 7.11
N LEU A 560 -10.43 38.45 8.10
CA LEU A 560 -9.57 37.26 8.14
C LEU A 560 -10.34 36.10 8.80
N ASN A 561 -10.22 34.88 8.28
CA ASN A 561 -10.91 33.71 8.81
C ASN A 561 -9.93 32.72 9.44
N HIS A 562 -9.05 32.10 8.64
CA HIS A 562 -8.05 31.14 9.12
C HIS A 562 -6.74 31.20 8.31
N TRP A 563 -5.70 30.57 8.85
CA TRP A 563 -4.50 30.17 8.13
C TRP A 563 -4.31 28.66 8.29
N CYS A 564 -3.62 28.03 7.34
CA CYS A 564 -3.35 26.60 7.34
C CYS A 564 -1.94 26.33 6.80
N LEU A 565 -1.14 25.57 7.57
CA LEU A 565 0.08 24.91 7.11
C LEU A 565 -0.20 23.41 6.99
N ARG A 566 0.15 22.80 5.87
CA ARG A 566 0.08 21.34 5.68
C ARG A 566 1.47 20.83 5.27
N PRO A 567 2.11 19.92 6.02
CA PRO A 567 3.35 19.29 5.57
C PRO A 567 3.15 18.59 4.22
N THR A 568 4.11 18.72 3.30
CA THR A 568 4.08 17.93 2.06
C THR A 568 4.46 16.46 2.34
N SER A 569 4.31 15.56 1.37
CA SER A 569 4.82 14.19 1.49
C SER A 569 6.35 14.11 1.61
N ASN A 570 7.06 15.20 1.35
CA ASN A 570 8.51 15.30 1.44
C ASN A 570 9.01 15.76 2.83
N ASN A 571 8.12 16.05 3.77
CA ASN A 571 8.47 16.58 5.09
C ASN A 571 8.69 15.43 6.10
N TYR A 572 9.93 15.25 6.53
CA TYR A 572 10.42 14.11 7.32
C TYR A 572 11.01 14.52 8.66
#